data_AF-A0A4Y2Q4M8-F1
#
_entry.id   AF-A0A4Y2Q4M8-F1
#
_cell.length_a   1.000
_cell.length_b   1.000
_cell.length_c   1.000
_cell.angle_alpha   90.00
_cell.angle_beta   90.00
_cell.angle_gamma   90.00
#
_symmetry.space_group_name_H-M   'P 1'
#
loop_
_entity.id
_entity.type
_entity.pdbx_description
1 polymer ?
#
loop_
_entity_poly.entity_id
_entity_poly.type
_entity_poly.pdbx_seq_one_letter_code
_entity_poly.pdbx_strand_id
1 'polypeptide(L)'
;MKERWLKFLADSSKYIDQKSCLVKLCKYVFAIPDHHANMERIFSLMSTQGSDEQNGLRVETVEAVLTCHYNFKMTGAEFYNYVKEENDIIKKVKSTLKYDWAEKDKPRIYFVYSEC
;
A
#
# COMPACT_ATOMS: atom_id res chain seq x y z
N MET A 1 -13.65 5.52 -30.34
CA MET A 1 -13.69 6.04 -28.95
C MET A 1 -12.33 6.59 -28.50
N LYS A 2 -11.22 5.86 -28.74
CA LYS A 2 -9.84 6.26 -28.40
C LYS A 2 -9.42 7.66 -28.91
N GLU A 3 -9.72 7.98 -30.17
CA GLU A 3 -9.34 9.27 -30.79
C GLU A 3 -10.00 10.50 -30.17
N ARG A 4 -11.24 10.36 -29.66
CA ARG A 4 -11.96 11.46 -29.00
C ARG A 4 -11.29 11.83 -27.67
N TRP A 5 -10.87 10.83 -26.91
CA TRP A 5 -10.16 11.03 -25.64
C TRP A 5 -8.75 11.60 -25.86
N LEU A 6 -8.05 11.16 -26.90
CA LEU A 6 -6.75 11.73 -27.26
C LEU A 6 -6.84 13.21 -27.62
N LYS A 7 -7.85 13.61 -28.43
CA LYS A 7 -8.12 15.03 -28.72
C LYS A 7 -8.46 15.81 -27.46
N PHE A 8 -9.35 15.28 -26.62
CA PHE A 8 -9.74 15.93 -25.37
C PHE A 8 -8.55 16.16 -24.42
N LEU A 9 -7.69 15.17 -24.23
CA LEU A 9 -6.50 15.30 -23.37
C LEU A 9 -5.46 16.26 -23.96
N ALA A 10 -5.27 16.22 -25.29
CA ALA A 10 -4.38 17.15 -25.98
C ALA A 10 -4.87 18.61 -25.86
N ASP A 11 -6.17 18.85 -26.01
CA ASP A 11 -6.76 20.18 -25.90
C ASP A 11 -6.82 20.69 -24.45
N SER A 12 -7.11 19.80 -23.50
CA SER A 12 -7.15 20.14 -22.06
C SER A 12 -5.76 20.40 -21.47
N SER A 13 -4.68 19.95 -22.14
CA SER A 13 -3.30 20.21 -21.71
C SER A 13 -2.87 21.68 -21.85
N LYS A 14 -3.63 22.48 -22.60
CA LYS A 14 -3.38 23.91 -22.86
C LYS A 14 -3.73 24.81 -21.66
N TYR A 15 -4.58 24.35 -20.74
CA TYR A 15 -5.02 25.13 -19.57
C TYR A 15 -4.42 24.56 -18.29
N ILE A 16 -3.60 25.35 -17.60
CA ILE A 16 -2.80 24.93 -16.42
C ILE A 16 -3.68 24.42 -15.27
N ASP A 17 -4.81 25.09 -15.00
CA ASP A 17 -5.71 24.70 -13.91
C ASP A 17 -6.44 23.38 -14.20
N GLN A 18 -6.91 23.18 -15.44
CA GLN A 18 -7.55 21.94 -15.87
C GLN A 18 -6.57 20.75 -15.88
N LYS A 19 -5.29 21.00 -16.19
CA LYS A 19 -4.23 20.00 -16.10
C LYS A 19 -4.07 19.46 -14.68
N SER A 20 -4.18 20.31 -13.66
CA SER A 20 -4.06 19.87 -12.26
C SER A 20 -5.19 18.93 -11.83
N CYS A 21 -6.43 19.24 -12.22
CA CYS A 21 -7.61 18.42 -11.94
C CYS A 21 -7.58 17.10 -12.70
N LEU A 22 -7.20 17.13 -13.99
CA LEU A 22 -7.09 15.93 -14.81
C LEU A 22 -6.00 15.00 -14.32
N VAL A 23 -4.84 15.52 -13.89
CA VAL A 23 -3.78 14.70 -13.30
C VAL A 23 -4.25 14.02 -12.02
N LYS A 24 -5.02 14.72 -11.16
CA LYS A 24 -5.61 14.11 -9.95
C LYS A 24 -6.60 13.00 -10.31
N LEU A 25 -7.45 13.24 -11.31
CA LEU A 25 -8.41 12.24 -11.79
C LEU A 25 -7.71 11.01 -12.37
N CYS A 26 -6.70 11.19 -13.23
CA CYS A 26 -5.91 10.10 -13.78
C CYS A 26 -5.22 9.31 -12.66
N LYS A 27 -4.59 9.98 -11.69
CA LYS A 27 -3.99 9.29 -10.53
C LYS A 27 -5.00 8.43 -9.79
N TYR A 28 -6.22 8.91 -9.59
CA TYR A 28 -7.27 8.15 -8.92
C TYR A 28 -7.73 6.95 -9.74
N VAL A 29 -7.99 7.14 -11.04
CA VAL A 29 -8.44 6.06 -11.93
C VAL A 29 -7.38 4.99 -12.08
N PHE A 30 -6.11 5.36 -12.23
CA PHE A 30 -5.00 4.41 -12.33
C PHE A 30 -4.57 3.79 -11.00
N ALA A 31 -4.95 4.38 -9.86
CA ALA A 31 -4.75 3.77 -8.55
C ALA A 31 -5.72 2.60 -8.30
N ILE A 32 -6.81 2.51 -9.06
CA ILE A 32 -7.74 1.38 -8.99
C ILE A 32 -7.17 0.27 -9.87
N PRO A 33 -6.75 -0.87 -9.30
CA PRO A 33 -6.29 -2.00 -10.10
C PRO A 33 -7.45 -2.55 -10.93
N ASP A 34 -7.19 -2.81 -12.21
CA ASP A 34 -8.19 -3.37 -13.15
C ASP A 34 -8.51 -4.85 -12.85
N HIS A 35 -7.62 -5.55 -12.13
CA HIS A 35 -7.74 -6.98 -11.85
C HIS A 35 -7.77 -7.30 -10.34
N HIS A 36 -8.66 -8.20 -9.96
CA HIS A 36 -8.80 -8.73 -8.59
C HIS A 36 -7.65 -9.66 -8.16
N ALA A 37 -6.62 -9.86 -8.98
CA ALA A 37 -5.54 -10.83 -8.71
C ALA A 37 -4.72 -10.42 -7.49
N ASN A 38 -4.57 -9.11 -7.27
CA ASN A 38 -3.90 -8.60 -6.08
C ASN A 38 -4.68 -8.95 -4.81
N MET A 39 -6.01 -8.86 -4.84
CA MET A 39 -6.87 -9.25 -3.73
C MET A 39 -6.81 -10.78 -3.52
N GLU A 40 -6.93 -11.57 -4.58
CA GLU A 40 -6.83 -13.03 -4.52
C GLU A 40 -5.49 -13.51 -3.96
N ARG A 41 -4.39 -12.83 -4.31
CA ARG A 41 -3.07 -13.10 -3.74
C ARG A 41 -3.02 -12.86 -2.24
N ILE A 42 -3.63 -11.77 -1.76
CA ILE A 42 -3.73 -11.48 -0.33
C ILE A 42 -4.60 -12.53 0.36
N PHE A 43 -5.75 -12.91 -0.22
CA PHE A 43 -6.61 -13.96 0.33
C PHE A 43 -5.90 -15.31 0.38
N SER A 44 -5.15 -15.68 -0.65
CA SER A 44 -4.33 -16.89 -0.64
C SER A 44 -3.31 -16.87 0.50
N LEU A 45 -2.65 -15.73 0.73
CA LEU A 45 -1.71 -15.55 1.83
C LEU A 45 -2.39 -15.65 3.21
N MET A 46 -3.59 -15.08 3.36
CA MET A 46 -4.41 -15.24 4.57
C MET A 46 -4.75 -16.71 4.81
N SER A 47 -5.23 -17.42 3.80
CA SER A 47 -5.63 -18.83 3.90
C SER A 47 -4.44 -19.73 4.24
N THR A 48 -3.22 -19.39 3.80
CA THR A 48 -2.00 -20.13 4.21
C THR A 48 -1.60 -19.90 5.66
N GLN A 49 -1.97 -18.77 6.26
CA GLN A 49 -1.67 -18.44 7.65
C GLN A 49 -2.78 -18.89 8.62
N GLY A 50 -4.00 -19.09 8.11
CA GLY A 50 -5.16 -19.53 8.86
C GLY A 50 -5.60 -20.95 8.51
N SER A 51 -4.82 -21.97 8.89
CA SER A 51 -5.38 -23.32 9.01
C SER A 51 -6.21 -23.43 10.29
N ASP A 52 -7.33 -24.15 10.22
CA ASP A 52 -8.36 -24.27 11.27
C ASP A 52 -7.86 -24.75 12.65
N GLU A 53 -6.62 -25.21 12.75
CA GLU A 53 -5.99 -25.71 13.97
C GLU A 53 -5.09 -24.70 14.72
N GLN A 54 -4.81 -23.49 14.19
CA GLN A 54 -3.78 -22.61 14.78
C GLN A 54 -4.15 -21.15 15.16
N ASN A 55 -5.24 -20.53 14.68
CA ASN A 55 -5.27 -19.06 14.74
C ASN A 55 -6.03 -18.44 15.95
N GLY A 56 -5.34 -18.37 17.09
CA GLY A 56 -5.70 -17.47 18.20
C GLY A 56 -5.19 -16.03 18.03
N LEU A 57 -4.69 -15.65 16.84
CA LEU A 57 -4.15 -14.31 16.61
C LEU A 57 -5.27 -13.29 16.43
N ARG A 58 -5.02 -12.08 16.93
CA ARG A 58 -5.93 -10.96 16.71
C ARG A 58 -5.86 -10.51 15.25
N VAL A 59 -6.95 -9.92 14.76
CA VAL A 59 -7.08 -9.45 13.37
C VAL A 59 -5.98 -8.45 13.02
N GLU A 60 -5.61 -7.57 13.96
CA GLU A 60 -4.57 -6.57 13.77
C GLU A 60 -3.19 -7.23 13.57
N THR A 61 -2.92 -8.36 14.23
CA THR A 61 -1.68 -9.10 14.07
C THR A 61 -1.62 -9.74 12.69
N VAL A 62 -2.72 -10.32 12.22
CA VAL A 62 -2.83 -10.92 10.88
C VAL A 62 -2.62 -9.84 9.80
N GLU A 63 -3.24 -8.67 9.95
CA GLU A 63 -3.07 -7.53 9.05
C GLU A 63 -1.60 -7.07 8.98
N ALA A 64 -0.92 -6.97 10.12
CA ALA A 64 0.49 -6.56 10.17
C ALA A 64 1.40 -7.59 9.47
N VAL A 65 1.17 -8.89 9.68
CA VAL A 65 1.96 -9.96 9.05
C VAL A 65 1.77 -9.96 7.53
N LEU A 66 0.52 -9.83 7.06
CA LEU A 66 0.20 -9.73 5.63
C LEU A 66 0.87 -8.51 5.00
N THR A 67 0.79 -7.35 5.68
CA THR A 67 1.40 -6.11 5.22
C THR A 67 2.91 -6.26 5.10
N CYS A 68 3.56 -6.89 6.09
CA CYS A 68 4.99 -7.15 6.01
C CYS A 68 5.33 -8.09 4.84
N HIS A 69 4.64 -9.22 4.71
CA HIS A 69 4.95 -10.21 3.67
C HIS A 69 4.62 -9.70 2.26
N TYR A 70 3.62 -8.85 2.09
CA TYR A 70 3.28 -8.27 0.80
C TYR A 70 4.30 -7.21 0.36
N ASN A 71 4.72 -6.35 1.29
CA ASN A 71 5.63 -5.23 0.99
C ASN A 71 7.10 -5.64 0.98
N PHE A 72 7.49 -6.54 1.86
CA PHE A 72 8.84 -7.06 1.93
C PHE A 72 8.87 -8.40 1.20
N LYS A 73 9.27 -8.38 -0.07
CA LYS A 73 9.42 -9.57 -0.94
C LYS A 73 10.67 -10.40 -0.57
N MET A 74 10.85 -10.65 0.72
CA MET A 74 12.00 -11.35 1.29
C MET A 74 11.51 -12.45 2.24
N THR A 75 12.31 -13.49 2.40
CA THR A 75 12.03 -14.56 3.36
C THR A 75 12.08 -14.02 4.79
N GLY A 76 11.46 -14.72 5.75
CA GLY A 76 11.51 -14.31 7.16
C GLY A 76 12.94 -14.19 7.71
N ALA A 77 13.87 -15.01 7.23
CA ALA A 77 15.28 -14.93 7.61
C ALA A 77 15.97 -13.69 7.03
N GLU A 78 15.72 -13.36 5.77
CA GLU A 78 16.22 -12.14 5.14
C GLU A 78 15.61 -10.89 5.79
N PHE A 79 14.32 -10.92 6.12
CA PHE A 79 13.65 -9.85 6.85
C PHE A 79 14.25 -9.63 8.23
N TYR A 80 14.51 -10.71 8.96
CA TYR A 80 15.16 -10.62 10.26
C TYR A 80 16.55 -9.97 10.16
N ASN A 81 17.36 -10.40 9.19
CA ASN A 81 18.68 -9.80 8.97
C ASN A 81 18.58 -8.34 8.51
N TYR A 82 17.66 -8.04 7.60
CA TYR A 82 17.38 -6.69 7.13
C TYR A 82 17.00 -5.76 8.29
N VAL A 83 16.05 -6.14 9.13
CA VAL A 83 15.65 -5.34 10.30
C VAL A 83 16.79 -5.22 11.31
N LYS A 84 17.58 -6.28 11.50
CA LYS A 84 18.72 -6.27 12.41
C LYS A 84 19.82 -5.31 11.96
N GLU A 85 20.07 -5.21 10.66
CA GLU A 85 21.08 -4.32 10.06
C GLU A 85 20.56 -2.88 9.89
N GLU A 86 19.28 -2.71 9.55
CA GLU A 86 18.61 -1.42 9.36
C GLU A 86 18.16 -0.81 10.71
N ASN A 87 19.07 -0.09 11.36
CA ASN A 87 18.83 0.51 12.68
C ASN A 87 17.64 1.49 12.70
N ASP A 88 17.33 2.13 11.57
CA ASP A 88 16.27 3.15 11.49
C ASP A 88 14.86 2.57 11.63
N ILE A 89 14.62 1.34 11.18
CA ILE A 89 13.34 0.64 11.41
C ILE A 89 13.20 0.34 12.91
N ILE A 90 14.24 -0.21 13.53
CA ILE A 90 14.24 -0.52 14.97
C ILE A 90 14.06 0.77 15.79
N LYS A 91 14.71 1.88 15.43
CA LYS A 91 14.51 3.19 16.07
C LYS A 91 13.06 3.66 15.94
N LYS A 92 12.46 3.56 14.76
CA LYS A 92 11.06 3.93 14.55
C LYS A 92 10.10 3.06 15.36
N VAL A 93 10.34 1.76 15.45
CA VAL A 93 9.54 0.82 16.27
C VAL A 93 9.69 1.08 17.77
N LYS A 94 10.88 1.52 18.22
CA LYS A 94 11.12 1.93 19.60
C LYS A 94 10.62 3.34 19.91
N SER A 95 10.36 4.15 18.88
CA SER A 95 9.84 5.50 19.04
C SER A 95 8.43 5.50 19.61
N THR A 96 8.12 6.54 20.37
CA THR A 96 6.76 6.83 20.85
C THR A 96 5.83 7.25 19.71
N LEU A 97 6.38 7.69 18.57
CA LEU A 97 5.62 8.08 17.36
C LEU A 97 4.77 6.96 16.75
N LYS A 98 4.97 5.70 17.17
CA LYS A 98 4.13 4.58 16.74
C LYS A 98 2.72 4.61 17.34
N TYR A 99 2.50 5.39 18.38
CA TYR A 99 1.22 5.45 19.06
C TYR A 99 0.39 6.63 18.57
N ASP A 100 -0.90 6.40 18.34
CA ASP A 100 -1.85 7.41 17.87
C ASP A 100 -1.90 8.65 18.78
N TRP A 101 -1.69 8.46 20.09
CA TRP A 101 -1.66 9.57 21.05
C TRP A 101 -0.42 10.46 20.93
N ALA A 102 0.64 9.98 20.28
CA ALA A 102 1.91 10.69 20.13
C ALA A 102 1.97 11.57 18.87
N GLU A 103 1.12 11.32 17.86
CA GLU A 103 1.07 12.10 16.62
C GLU A 103 -0.25 12.88 16.52
N LYS A 104 -0.21 14.18 16.85
CA LYS A 104 -1.41 15.06 16.85
C LYS A 104 -1.91 15.47 15.46
N ASP A 105 -1.19 15.18 14.38
CA ASP A 105 -1.53 15.70 13.04
C ASP A 105 -0.94 14.83 11.90
N LYS A 106 -1.51 13.65 11.65
CA LYS A 106 -1.37 13.04 10.32
C LYS A 106 -2.73 12.73 9.70
N PRO A 107 -2.97 13.14 8.44
CA PRO A 107 -4.02 12.52 7.66
C PRO A 107 -3.68 11.03 7.56
N ARG A 108 -4.68 10.16 7.72
CA ARG A 108 -4.53 8.73 7.44
C ARG A 108 -4.07 8.57 5.99
N ILE A 109 -2.77 8.37 5.80
CA ILE A 109 -2.21 8.02 4.50
C ILE A 109 -2.60 6.57 4.28
N TYR A 110 -3.68 6.35 3.53
CA TYR A 110 -3.87 5.07 2.87
C TYR A 110 -2.67 4.87 1.95
N PHE A 111 -1.83 3.90 2.25
CA PHE A 111 -0.79 3.46 1.33
C PHE A 111 -1.49 2.93 0.08
N VAL A 112 -1.64 3.79 -0.92
CA VAL A 112 -1.88 3.34 -2.29
C VAL A 112 -0.55 2.77 -2.76
N TYR A 113 -0.38 1.45 -2.62
CA TYR A 113 0.79 0.75 -3.13
C TYR A 113 0.73 0.73 -4.66
N SER A 114 1.27 1.80 -5.25
CA SER A 114 1.63 1.88 -6.66
C SER A 114 3.05 1.34 -6.80
N GLU A 115 3.17 0.06 -7.16
CA GLU A 115 4.32 -0.46 -7.89
C GLU A 115 3.81 -1.21 -9.12
N CYS A 116 3.82 -0.51 -10.26
CA CYS A 116 4.12 -1.09 -11.56
C CYS A 116 5.48 -0.54 -12.00
#